data_AF-A0A1A3H932-F1
#
_entry.id   AF-A0A1A3H932-F1
#
_cell.length_a   1.000
_cell.length_b   1.000
_cell.length_c   1.000
_cell.angle_alpha   90.00
_cell.angle_beta   90.00
_cell.angle_gamma   90.00
#
_symmetry.space_group_name_H-M   'P 1'
#
loop_
_entity.id
_entity.type
_entity.pdbx_description
1 polymer ?
#
loop_
_entity_poly.entity_id
_entity_poly.type
_entity_poly.pdbx_seq_one_letter_code
_entity_poly.pdbx_strand_id
1 'polypeptide(L)' 'MWTLITSDGRRLANLGSEEAARRSVHALGTTQWRGPFSWDVTDYEGRRFVAELIRLVDRGRQ' A
#
# COMPACT_ATOMS: atom_id res chain seq x y z
N MET A 1 -2.89 -3.06 -12.48
CA MET A 1 -1.82 -2.20 -11.94
C MET A 1 -2.16 -1.86 -10.50
N TRP A 2 -1.19 -1.69 -9.62
CA TRP A 2 -1.44 -1.45 -8.20
C TRP A 2 -0.95 -0.05 -7.79
N THR A 3 -1.64 0.53 -6.82
CA THR A 3 -1.25 1.79 -6.18
C THR A 3 -1.28 1.59 -4.68
N LEU A 4 -0.17 1.91 -4.02
CA LEU A 4 -0.07 1.99 -2.57
C LEU A 4 -0.36 3.42 -2.14
N ILE A 5 -1.29 3.60 -1.21
CA ILE A 5 -1.63 4.88 -0.60
C ILE A 5 -1.39 4.75 0.90
N THR A 6 -0.71 5.71 1.51
CA THR A 6 -0.60 5.81 2.96
C THR A 6 -1.45 6.95 3.48
N SER A 7 -2.00 6.81 4.68
CA SER A 7 -2.71 7.90 5.37
C SER A 7 -1.82 9.11 5.69
N ASP A 8 -0.50 8.93 5.67
CA ASP A 8 0.49 10.02 5.78
C ASP A 8 0.58 10.87 4.49
N GLY A 9 -0.13 10.49 3.42
CA GLY A 9 -0.16 11.21 2.15
C GLY A 9 0.84 10.71 1.11
N ARG A 10 1.58 9.64 1.39
CA ARG A 10 2.47 9.03 0.40
C ARG A 10 1.66 8.17 -0.55
N ARG A 11 1.95 8.29 -1.85
CA ARG A 11 1.32 7.48 -2.89
C ARG A 11 2.40 6.90 -3.80
N LEU A 12 2.45 5.58 -3.89
CA LEU A 12 3.32 4.86 -4.81
C LEU A 12 2.44 4.18 -5.87
N ALA A 13 2.39 4.79 -7.06
CA ALA A 13 1.67 4.25 -8.20
C ALA A 13 2.56 3.31 -9.03
N ASN A 14 1.96 2.69 -10.05
CA ASN A 14 2.67 1.89 -11.06
C ASN A 14 3.32 0.60 -10.53
N LEU A 15 2.76 0.01 -9.48
CA LEU A 15 3.19 -1.29 -9.00
C LEU A 15 2.65 -2.37 -9.94
N GLY A 16 3.57 -3.07 -10.62
CA GLY A 16 3.23 -4.03 -11.69
C GLY A 16 2.42 -5.24 -11.22
N SER A 17 2.61 -5.65 -9.96
CA SER A 17 2.00 -6.86 -9.38
C SER A 17 1.58 -6.64 -7.93
N GLU A 18 0.63 -7.45 -7.46
CA GLU A 18 0.18 -7.43 -6.06
C GLU A 18 1.33 -7.75 -5.10
N GLU A 19 2.17 -8.73 -5.45
CA GLU A 19 3.33 -9.13 -4.64
C GLU A 19 4.37 -8.00 -4.51
N ALA A 20 4.58 -7.24 -5.59
CA ALA A 20 5.47 -6.07 -5.57
C ALA A 20 4.87 -4.99 -4.65
N ALA A 21 3.56 -4.78 -4.75
CA ALA A 21 2.86 -3.80 -3.93
C ALA A 21 2.87 -4.16 -2.43
N ARG A 22 2.65 -5.44 -2.09
CA ARG A 22 2.77 -5.94 -0.71
C ARG A 22 4.20 -5.82 -0.19
N ARG A 23 5.20 -6.14 -1.00
CA ARG A 23 6.62 -5.91 -0.64
C ARG A 23 6.89 -4.45 -0.32
N SER A 24 6.34 -3.52 -1.10
CA SER A 24 6.47 -2.09 -0.80
C SER A 24 5.84 -1.72 0.55
N VAL A 25 4.69 -2.28 0.91
CA VAL A 25 4.08 -2.06 2.25
C VAL A 25 5.01 -2.55 3.36
N HIS A 26 5.53 -3.77 3.24
CA HIS A 26 6.47 -4.34 4.21
C HIS A 26 7.82 -3.61 4.28
N ALA A 27 8.20 -2.88 3.24
CA ALA A 27 9.41 -2.06 3.23
C ALA A 27 9.26 -0.72 3.97
N LEU A 28 8.03 -0.29 4.28
CA LEU A 28 7.79 0.97 5.00
C LEU A 28 8.11 0.89 6.50
N GLY A 29 8.20 -0.31 7.07
CA GLY A 29 8.49 -0.53 8.48
C GLY A 29 7.78 -1.77 9.03
N THR A 30 7.42 -1.73 10.30
CA THR A 30 6.66 -2.81 10.93
C THR A 30 5.20 -2.72 10.51
N THR A 31 4.74 -3.72 9.77
CA THR A 31 3.36 -3.80 9.26
C THR A 31 2.53 -4.79 10.06
N GLN A 32 1.32 -4.42 10.44
CA GLN A 32 0.31 -5.30 11.00
C GLN A 32 -0.85 -5.44 10.02
N TRP A 33 -1.36 -6.67 9.90
CA TRP A 33 -2.46 -6.97 9.00
C TRP A 33 -3.76 -6.38 9.54
N ARG A 34 -4.41 -5.53 8.74
CA ARG A 34 -5.69 -4.88 9.08
C ARG A 34 -6.84 -5.38 8.20
N GLY A 35 -6.54 -5.75 6.96
CA GLY A 35 -7.54 -6.24 6.01
C GLY A 35 -6.90 -6.80 4.72
N PRO A 36 -7.70 -7.22 3.73
CA PRO A 36 -7.21 -7.89 2.53
C PRO A 36 -6.16 -7.10 1.75
N PHE A 37 -6.31 -5.76 1.76
CA PHE A 37 -5.43 -4.81 1.08
C PHE A 37 -5.06 -3.62 1.97
N SER A 38 -5.17 -3.76 3.29
CA SER A 38 -4.88 -2.68 4.23
C SER A 38 -4.01 -3.18 5.37
N TRP A 39 -3.03 -2.37 5.77
CA TRP A 39 -2.08 -2.65 6.83
C TRP A 39 -1.90 -1.43 7.71
N ASP A 40 -1.77 -1.63 9.02
CA ASP A 40 -1.26 -0.60 9.91
C ASP A 40 0.27 -0.68 9.89
N VAL A 41 0.93 0.44 9.63
CA VAL A 41 2.38 0.55 9.47
C VAL A 41 2.94 1.44 10.55
N THR A 42 3.99 0.98 11.22
CA THR A 42 4.82 1.80 12.11
C THR A 42 6.18 1.96 11.45
N ASP A 43 6.56 3.19 11.11
CA ASP A 43 7.89 3.46 10.54
C ASP A 43 8.98 3.42 11.61
N TYR A 44 10.23 3.61 11.16
CA TYR A 44 11.42 3.64 12.02
C TYR A 44 11.50 4.87 12.94
N GLU A 45 10.74 5.93 12.64
CA GLU A 45 10.58 7.10 13.50
C GLU A 45 9.48 6.90 14.56
N GLY A 46 8.80 5.74 14.55
CA GLY A 46 7.70 5.42 15.46
C GLY A 46 6.35 6.02 15.02
N ARG A 47 6.24 6.55 13.80
CA ARG A 47 5.00 7.11 13.28
C ARG A 47 4.10 5.99 12.80
N ARG A 48 2.83 6.06 13.19
CA ARG A 48 1.80 5.09 12.80
C ARG A 48 0.91 5.66 11.71
N PHE A 49 0.78 4.93 10.62
CA PHE A 49 -0.12 5.29 9.52
C PHE A 49 -0.68 4.02 8.87
N VAL A 50 -1.78 4.17 8.16
CA VAL A 50 -2.39 3.07 7.41
C VAL A 50 -1.80 3.05 6.01
N ALA A 51 -1.48 1.87 5.50
CA ALA A 51 -1.10 1.61 4.13
C ALA A 51 -2.19 0.79 3.43
N GLU A 52 -2.69 1.27 2.30
CA GLU A 52 -3.76 0.64 1.54
C GLU A 52 -3.30 0.38 0.10
N LEU A 53 -3.59 -0.81 -0.39
CA LEU A 53 -3.32 -1.22 -1.77
C LEU A 53 -4.60 -1.16 -2.59
N ILE A 54 -4.60 -0.29 -3.58
CA ILE A 54 -5.70 -0.14 -4.54
C ILE A 54 -5.28 -0.82 -5.83
N ARG A 55 -6.08 -1.79 -6.26
CA ARG A 55 -5.98 -2.33 -7.61
C ARG A 55 -6.58 -1.30 -8.56
N LEU A 56 -5.73 -0.66 -9.36
CA LEU A 56 -6.14 -0.05 -10.61
C LEU A 56 -6.47 -1.21 -11.56
N VAL A 57 -7.70 -1.69 -11.44
CA VAL A 57 -8.38 -2.30 -12.57
C VAL A 57 -8.49 -1.18 -13.59
N ASP A 58 -7.87 -1.38 -14.74
CA ASP A 58 -8.22 -0.61 -15.92
C ASP A 58 -9.74 -0.76 -16.07
N ARG A 59 -10.51 0.22 -15.60
CA ARG A 59 -11.87 0.40 -16.10
C ARG A 59 -11.68 0.93 -17.51
N GLY A 60 -11.31 0.01 -18.41
CA GLY A 60 -11.48 0.19 -19.83
C GLY A 60 -12.91 0.70 -20.02
N ARG A 61 -13.00 1.90 -20.59
CA ARG A 61 -14.23 2.44 -21.16
C ARG A 61 -14.97 1.32 -21.88
N GLN A 62 -16.26 1.17 -21.57
CA GLN A 62 -17.23 0.59 -22.51
C GLN A 62 -17.27 1.42 -23.79
#